data_AF-A0AAI8TXV8-F1
#
_entry.id   AF-A0AAI8TXV8-F1
#
_cell.length_a   1.000
_cell.length_b   1.000
_cell.length_c   1.000
_cell.angle_alpha   90.00
_cell.angle_beta   90.00
_cell.angle_gamma   90.00
#
_symmetry.space_group_name_H-M   'P 1'
#
loop_
_entity.id
_entity.type
_entity.pdbx_description
1 polymer ?
#
loop_
_entity_poly.entity_id
_entity_poly.type
_entity_poly.pdbx_seq_one_letter_code
_entity_poly.pdbx_strand_id
1 'polypeptide(L)'
;MTATPGLDAVLRLLPDPARPYAAVRDDLVRLGWEWANESQQLPTLPGEPEWVRYRHPSGADLEYELLPPVGLRTIVAHGNPDVLAALTSVPHLDGADLVELLDATDTERILRGLLGVQALVWVPLLGRVRELASTHPDELVRQVARDVAWRLPELVTAALDRWRAQRASHPGQSVLLALMATEDRRQVLRWIGVDRRRATSGALEALRTGLADDDPEVRATAAVVAARLGTHEVADTVEHLTVPDTLSGPVRSAREHLRAGRPLRVDEPFDSESLLLFALAEPVIDVPAPKRLPTHLSPESGVRLRDSGIPVCLIPSVRHWLWSEGRLQRACPEAFVMTSAPVDIGTARKLGLTCDGADADPYLVDETMAENLAGRLSAREDVPLQVVDPQRWQAALRGPDGRCFTAGNVAPAIAVSPWGALAVPGVRERLSQGRCADPADLGVVHPADPDELLPVRLAMRFPL
;
A
#
# COMPACT_ATOMS: atom_id res chain seq x y z
N MET A 1 -3.45 28.40 15.37
CA MET A 1 -2.86 27.06 15.55
C MET A 1 -1.69 26.97 14.59
N THR A 2 -0.48 27.12 15.11
CA THR A 2 0.76 26.93 14.36
C THR A 2 0.90 25.43 14.10
N ALA A 3 0.82 25.01 12.85
CA ALA A 3 1.12 23.65 12.45
C ALA A 3 2.51 23.29 12.96
N THR A 4 2.59 22.28 13.82
CA THR A 4 3.85 21.63 14.14
C THR A 4 4.45 21.15 12.82
N PRO A 5 5.72 21.42 12.51
CA PRO A 5 6.36 20.84 11.34
C PRO A 5 6.46 19.33 11.59
N GLY A 6 5.42 18.61 11.18
CA GLY A 6 5.50 17.17 10.97
C GLY A 6 6.64 16.94 9.99
N LEU A 7 7.39 15.87 10.16
CA LEU A 7 8.38 15.51 9.15
C LEU A 7 7.64 15.29 7.86
N ASP A 8 7.86 16.19 6.89
CA ASP A 8 7.48 15.93 5.52
C ASP A 8 8.18 14.64 5.14
N ALA A 9 7.42 13.54 5.07
CA ALA A 9 7.94 12.27 4.63
C ALA A 9 8.60 12.50 3.28
N VAL A 10 9.83 12.02 3.11
CA VAL A 10 10.60 12.23 1.88
C VAL A 10 10.71 10.91 1.15
N LEU A 11 10.12 10.83 -0.04
CA LEU A 11 10.32 9.73 -0.96
C LEU A 11 11.30 10.14 -2.05
N ARG A 12 12.24 9.25 -2.38
CA ARG A 12 13.19 9.41 -3.48
C ARG A 12 13.01 8.25 -4.45
N LEU A 13 12.81 8.55 -5.72
CA LEU A 13 12.68 7.55 -6.79
C LEU A 13 13.65 7.89 -7.93
N LEU A 14 14.06 6.85 -8.65
CA LEU A 14 14.81 6.95 -9.89
C LEU A 14 13.94 6.41 -11.02
N PRO A 15 13.12 7.24 -11.71
CA PRO A 15 12.30 6.76 -12.80
C PRO A 15 13.12 5.97 -13.83
N ASP A 16 12.55 4.90 -14.35
CA ASP A 16 13.22 4.03 -15.33
C ASP A 16 13.76 4.87 -16.52
N PRO A 17 15.08 4.89 -16.75
CA PRO A 17 15.70 5.69 -17.80
C PRO A 17 15.27 5.26 -19.22
N ALA A 18 14.76 4.03 -19.40
CA ALA A 18 14.28 3.56 -20.70
C ALA A 18 12.94 4.18 -21.12
N ARG A 19 12.19 4.76 -20.17
CA ARG A 19 10.89 5.38 -20.45
C ARG A 19 11.06 6.83 -20.90
N PRO A 20 10.23 7.39 -21.80
CA PRO A 20 10.26 8.81 -22.07
C PRO A 20 9.62 9.61 -20.93
N TYR A 21 10.04 10.86 -20.73
CA TYR A 21 9.46 11.74 -19.69
C TYR A 21 7.93 11.89 -19.82
N ALA A 22 7.39 11.94 -21.05
CA ALA A 22 5.95 12.00 -21.25
C ALA A 22 5.20 10.86 -20.53
N ALA A 23 5.75 9.65 -20.51
CA ALA A 23 5.16 8.52 -19.81
C ALA A 23 5.24 8.68 -18.28
N VAL A 24 6.36 9.20 -17.76
CA VAL A 24 6.53 9.52 -16.33
C VAL A 24 5.51 10.57 -15.90
N ARG A 25 5.37 11.65 -16.68
CA ARG A 25 4.37 12.71 -16.45
C ARG A 25 2.96 12.14 -16.45
N ASP A 26 2.61 11.29 -17.40
CA ASP A 26 1.27 10.71 -17.49
C ASP A 26 0.96 9.80 -16.29
N ASP A 27 1.96 9.11 -15.73
CA ASP A 27 1.82 8.37 -14.47
C ASP A 27 1.62 9.32 -13.28
N LEU A 28 2.40 10.40 -13.18
CA LEU A 28 2.25 11.41 -12.12
C LEU A 28 0.86 12.07 -12.17
N VAL A 29 0.38 12.46 -13.35
CA VAL A 29 -0.96 13.03 -13.53
C VAL A 29 -2.05 12.03 -13.13
N ARG A 30 -1.89 10.75 -13.48
CA ARG A 30 -2.83 9.69 -13.08
C ARG A 30 -2.88 9.51 -11.55
N LEU A 31 -1.77 9.75 -10.88
CA LEU A 31 -1.66 9.75 -9.41
C LEU A 31 -2.12 11.06 -8.76
N GLY A 32 -2.68 12.00 -9.54
CA GLY A 32 -3.23 13.25 -9.02
C GLY A 32 -2.20 14.36 -8.82
N TRP A 33 -0.98 14.22 -9.37
CA TRP A 33 0.03 15.28 -9.33
C TRP A 33 -0.20 16.29 -10.45
N GLU A 34 -0.29 17.55 -10.06
CA GLU A 34 -0.52 18.67 -10.95
C GLU A 34 0.77 19.42 -11.22
N TRP A 35 0.98 19.79 -12.49
CA TRP A 35 2.14 20.57 -12.91
C TRP A 35 2.08 21.97 -12.26
N ALA A 36 3.10 22.32 -11.47
CA ALA A 36 3.13 23.60 -10.77
C ALA A 36 4.12 24.59 -11.41
N ASN A 37 5.37 24.16 -11.65
CA ASN A 37 6.39 25.01 -12.24
C ASN A 37 7.43 24.16 -13.00
N GLU A 38 8.16 24.77 -13.93
CA GLU A 38 9.26 24.14 -14.66
C GLU A 38 10.45 25.09 -14.81
N SER A 39 11.63 24.52 -15.09
CA SER A 39 12.79 25.31 -15.47
C SER A 39 12.52 26.12 -16.74
N GLN A 40 12.96 27.37 -16.76
CA GLN A 40 12.90 28.22 -17.96
C GLN A 40 14.10 28.00 -18.91
N GLN A 41 15.05 27.13 -18.52
CA GLN A 41 16.18 26.78 -19.36
C GLN A 41 15.74 25.84 -20.48
N LEU A 42 16.31 26.03 -21.67
CA LEU A 42 16.09 25.11 -22.78
C LEU A 42 16.60 23.71 -22.38
N PRO A 43 15.79 22.66 -22.55
CA PRO A 43 16.18 21.32 -22.14
C PRO A 43 17.37 20.81 -22.95
N THR A 44 18.32 20.17 -22.27
CA THR A 44 19.50 19.55 -22.91
C THR A 44 19.06 18.37 -23.79
N LEU A 45 18.02 17.64 -23.37
CA LEU A 45 17.42 16.55 -24.12
C LEU A 45 16.04 16.97 -24.67
N PRO A 46 15.81 16.91 -26.00
CA PRO A 46 14.52 17.26 -26.58
C PRO A 46 13.36 16.46 -25.97
N GLY A 47 12.34 17.18 -25.49
CA GLY A 47 11.15 16.57 -24.87
C GLY A 47 11.32 16.20 -23.39
N GLU A 48 12.45 16.54 -22.77
CA GLU A 48 12.73 16.20 -21.38
C GLU A 48 13.16 17.43 -20.58
N PRO A 49 12.34 17.92 -19.63
CA PRO A 49 12.67 19.11 -18.87
C PRO A 49 13.81 18.82 -17.89
N GLU A 50 14.68 19.81 -17.68
CA GLU A 50 15.78 19.72 -16.70
C GLU A 50 15.24 19.59 -15.27
N TRP A 51 14.17 20.32 -14.98
CA TRP A 51 13.54 20.33 -13.66
C TRP A 51 12.07 20.71 -13.76
N VAL A 52 11.22 20.00 -13.01
CA VAL A 52 9.79 20.26 -12.90
C VAL A 52 9.34 20.07 -11.47
N ARG A 53 8.49 20.99 -11.00
CA ARG A 53 7.79 20.86 -9.72
C ARG A 53 6.32 20.54 -9.95
N TYR A 54 5.85 19.58 -9.19
CA TYR A 54 4.46 19.17 -9.10
C TYR A 54 3.89 19.44 -7.71
N ARG A 55 2.58 19.57 -7.64
CA ARG A 55 1.80 19.66 -6.39
C ARG A 55 0.66 18.67 -6.41
N HIS A 56 0.35 18.10 -5.27
CA HIS A 56 -0.81 17.23 -5.09
C HIS A 56 -1.89 17.95 -4.27
N PRO A 57 -3.20 17.70 -4.50
CA PRO A 57 -4.28 18.31 -3.72
C PRO A 57 -4.21 18.06 -2.20
N SER A 58 -3.47 17.04 -1.76
CA SER A 58 -3.20 16.77 -0.34
C SER A 58 -2.23 17.76 0.32
N GLY A 59 -1.64 18.67 -0.47
CA GLY A 59 -0.56 19.58 -0.02
C GLY A 59 0.84 19.01 -0.18
N ALA A 60 0.98 17.77 -0.67
CA ALA A 60 2.30 17.19 -0.99
C ALA A 60 2.93 17.88 -2.21
N ASP A 61 4.25 17.94 -2.25
CA ASP A 61 5.03 18.51 -3.34
C ASP A 61 6.07 17.53 -3.86
N LEU A 62 6.37 17.62 -5.15
CA LEU A 62 7.27 16.71 -5.84
C LEU A 62 8.17 17.50 -6.77
N GLU A 63 9.46 17.21 -6.73
CA GLU A 63 10.46 17.75 -7.62
C GLU A 63 11.02 16.63 -8.49
N TYR A 64 10.93 16.83 -9.80
CA TYR A 64 11.57 16.03 -10.83
C TYR A 64 12.81 16.78 -11.30
N GLU A 65 13.93 16.07 -11.43
CA GLU A 65 15.18 16.59 -11.97
C GLU A 65 15.81 15.57 -12.92
N LEU A 66 16.29 16.04 -14.07
CA LEU A 66 17.11 15.28 -15.00
C LEU A 66 18.59 15.50 -14.64
N LEU A 67 19.39 14.44 -14.71
CA LEU A 67 20.84 14.47 -14.69
C LEU A 67 21.34 14.12 -16.10
N PRO A 68 21.48 15.11 -17.00
CA PRO A 68 21.72 14.86 -18.42
C PRO A 68 22.94 13.99 -18.74
N PRO A 69 24.11 14.12 -18.05
CA PRO A 69 25.32 13.37 -18.40
C PRO A 69 25.17 11.85 -18.35
N VAL A 70 24.20 11.33 -17.60
CA VAL A 70 23.97 9.88 -17.46
C VAL A 70 22.53 9.48 -17.80
N GLY A 71 21.71 10.41 -18.29
CA GLY A 71 20.29 10.19 -18.56
C GLY A 71 19.52 9.64 -17.36
N LEU A 72 19.94 10.00 -16.14
CA LEU A 72 19.30 9.57 -14.90
C LEU A 72 18.30 10.63 -14.45
N ARG A 73 17.17 10.21 -13.91
CA ARG A 73 16.14 11.10 -13.38
C ARG A 73 16.01 10.88 -11.89
N THR A 74 15.70 11.94 -11.17
CA THR A 74 15.38 11.85 -9.75
C THR A 74 14.03 12.48 -9.50
N ILE A 75 13.20 11.78 -8.75
CA ILE A 75 11.98 12.32 -8.17
C ILE A 75 12.18 12.40 -6.66
N VAL A 76 12.01 13.58 -6.08
CA VAL A 76 12.01 13.82 -4.64
C VAL A 76 10.65 14.38 -4.26
N ALA A 77 9.90 13.64 -3.45
CA ALA A 77 8.55 14.02 -3.05
C ALA A 77 8.45 14.17 -1.53
N HIS A 78 7.69 15.16 -1.10
CA HIS A 78 7.51 15.60 0.28
C HIS A 78 6.01 15.67 0.60
N GLY A 79 5.63 15.26 1.82
CA GLY A 79 4.28 15.49 2.35
C GLY A 79 3.56 14.21 2.79
N ASN A 80 2.29 14.05 2.41
CA ASN A 80 1.41 12.99 2.90
C ASN A 80 1.93 11.57 2.57
N PRO A 81 2.19 10.70 3.57
CA PRO A 81 2.77 9.37 3.35
C PRO A 81 1.97 8.45 2.41
N ASP A 82 0.64 8.51 2.40
CA ASP A 82 -0.18 7.64 1.55
C ASP A 82 -0.06 8.06 0.07
N VAL A 83 0.04 9.37 -0.18
CA VAL A 83 0.30 9.93 -1.52
C VAL A 83 1.70 9.57 -1.99
N LEU A 84 2.68 9.61 -1.09
CA LEU A 84 4.04 9.18 -1.40
C LEU A 84 4.10 7.68 -1.67
N ALA A 85 3.41 6.84 -0.90
CA ALA A 85 3.36 5.41 -1.15
C ALA A 85 2.78 5.10 -2.54
N ALA A 86 1.79 5.86 -3.01
CA ALA A 86 1.25 5.69 -4.36
C ALA A 86 2.28 5.95 -5.47
N LEU A 87 3.29 6.81 -5.25
CA LEU A 87 4.37 7.07 -6.22
C LEU A 87 5.25 5.85 -6.48
N THR A 88 5.32 4.87 -5.59
CA THR A 88 6.12 3.65 -5.84
C THR A 88 5.54 2.80 -6.97
N SER A 89 4.31 3.08 -7.41
CA SER A 89 3.72 2.49 -8.62
C SER A 89 4.32 3.03 -9.92
N VAL A 90 5.00 4.18 -9.88
CA VAL A 90 5.76 4.70 -11.02
C VAL A 90 6.97 3.79 -11.23
N PRO A 91 7.16 3.20 -12.43
CA PRO A 91 8.34 2.40 -12.74
C PRO A 91 9.64 3.14 -12.43
N HIS A 92 10.45 2.55 -11.56
CA HIS A 92 11.68 3.13 -11.03
C HIS A 92 12.73 2.05 -10.82
N LEU A 93 14.00 2.47 -10.77
CA LEU A 93 15.11 1.61 -10.42
C LEU A 93 15.09 1.32 -8.92
N ASP A 94 15.19 0.05 -8.56
CA ASP A 94 15.28 -0.41 -7.18
C ASP A 94 16.72 -0.77 -6.77
N GLY A 95 16.89 -1.33 -5.56
CA GLY A 95 18.20 -1.73 -5.07
C GLY A 95 18.87 -2.84 -5.88
N ALA A 96 18.10 -3.76 -6.48
CA ALA A 96 18.62 -4.83 -7.33
C ALA A 96 19.08 -4.28 -8.69
N ASP A 97 18.33 -3.35 -9.27
CA ASP A 97 18.73 -2.65 -10.50
C ASP A 97 20.05 -1.88 -10.30
N LEU A 98 20.21 -1.22 -9.14
CA LEU A 98 21.46 -0.53 -8.80
C LEU A 98 22.64 -1.49 -8.66
N VAL A 99 22.43 -2.69 -8.13
CA VAL A 99 23.48 -3.73 -8.09
C VAL A 99 23.88 -4.11 -9.52
N GLU A 100 22.90 -4.38 -10.38
CA GLU A 100 23.16 -4.74 -11.78
C GLU A 100 23.95 -3.63 -12.51
N LEU A 101 23.58 -2.36 -12.28
CA LEU A 101 24.28 -1.22 -12.86
C LEU A 101 25.74 -1.10 -12.37
N LEU A 102 25.98 -1.31 -11.07
CA LEU A 102 27.34 -1.26 -10.50
C LEU A 102 28.22 -2.45 -10.89
N ASP A 103 27.62 -3.57 -11.24
CA ASP A 103 28.32 -4.79 -11.69
C ASP A 103 28.46 -4.87 -13.21
N ALA A 104 27.91 -3.90 -13.94
CA ALA A 104 28.09 -3.78 -15.37
C ALA A 104 29.58 -3.59 -15.73
N THR A 105 29.96 -3.98 -16.95
CA THR A 105 31.31 -3.76 -17.48
C THR A 105 31.46 -2.42 -18.21
N ASP A 106 30.34 -1.76 -18.48
CA ASP A 106 30.27 -0.51 -19.22
C ASP A 106 30.35 0.69 -18.26
N THR A 107 31.24 1.64 -18.56
CA THR A 107 31.47 2.82 -17.71
C THR A 107 30.20 3.65 -17.52
N GLU A 108 29.37 3.85 -18.55
CA GLU A 108 28.14 4.65 -18.43
C GLU A 108 27.15 4.02 -17.45
N ARG A 109 26.94 2.70 -17.54
CA ARG A 109 26.07 1.96 -16.61
C ARG A 109 26.57 2.01 -15.17
N ILE A 110 27.87 1.86 -14.94
CA ILE A 110 28.45 1.96 -13.59
C ILE A 110 28.25 3.37 -13.03
N LEU A 111 28.50 4.41 -13.83
CA LEU A 111 28.30 5.80 -13.41
C LEU A 111 26.83 6.08 -13.09
N ARG A 112 25.89 5.55 -13.88
CA ARG A 112 24.45 5.62 -13.58
C ARG A 112 24.12 4.93 -12.26
N GLY A 113 24.69 3.76 -11.99
CA GLY A 113 24.56 3.07 -10.71
C GLY A 113 25.08 3.88 -9.52
N LEU A 114 26.28 4.49 -9.65
CA LEU A 114 26.89 5.31 -8.59
C LEU A 114 26.05 6.54 -8.26
N LEU A 115 25.58 7.26 -9.28
CA LEU A 115 24.71 8.43 -9.10
C LEU A 115 23.33 8.04 -8.58
N GLY A 116 22.80 6.88 -8.99
CA GLY A 116 21.57 6.33 -8.45
C GLY A 116 21.67 6.01 -6.96
N VAL A 117 22.77 5.37 -6.52
CA VAL A 117 23.05 5.12 -5.11
C VAL A 117 23.11 6.43 -4.31
N GLN A 118 23.75 7.48 -4.85
CA GLN A 118 23.78 8.79 -4.19
C GLN A 118 22.38 9.41 -4.09
N ALA A 119 21.63 9.40 -5.19
CA ALA A 119 20.31 10.01 -5.26
C ALA A 119 19.31 9.35 -4.30
N LEU A 120 19.32 8.02 -4.19
CA LEU A 120 18.48 7.26 -3.26
C LEU A 120 19.04 7.19 -1.82
N VAL A 121 20.27 7.66 -1.60
CA VAL A 121 20.99 7.50 -0.32
C VAL A 121 21.06 6.01 0.09
N TRP A 122 21.37 5.14 -0.88
CA TRP A 122 21.26 3.69 -0.72
C TRP A 122 22.48 3.07 -0.02
N VAL A 123 22.49 3.18 1.30
CA VAL A 123 23.58 2.73 2.19
C VAL A 123 24.03 1.26 2.00
N PRO A 124 23.14 0.28 1.71
CA PRO A 124 23.55 -1.11 1.58
C PRO A 124 24.67 -1.35 0.55
N LEU A 125 24.79 -0.49 -0.47
CA LEU A 125 25.81 -0.61 -1.52
C LEU A 125 27.10 0.15 -1.23
N LEU A 126 27.24 0.78 -0.06
CA LEU A 126 28.45 1.55 0.30
C LEU A 126 29.74 0.70 0.23
N GLY A 127 29.66 -0.59 0.56
CA GLY A 127 30.79 -1.52 0.42
C GLY A 127 31.27 -1.64 -1.03
N ARG A 128 30.33 -1.84 -1.96
CA ARG A 128 30.60 -1.95 -3.39
C ARG A 128 31.10 -0.63 -3.98
N VAL A 129 30.50 0.49 -3.58
CA VAL A 129 30.97 1.85 -3.98
C VAL A 129 32.42 2.07 -3.55
N ARG A 130 32.79 1.68 -2.32
CA ARG A 130 34.18 1.79 -1.83
C ARG A 130 35.15 0.89 -2.58
N GLU A 131 34.72 -0.30 -2.96
CA GLU A 131 35.51 -1.19 -3.80
C GLU A 131 35.80 -0.52 -5.15
N LEU A 132 34.77 -0.05 -5.87
CA LEU A 132 34.91 0.66 -7.14
C LEU A 132 35.82 1.90 -7.03
N ALA A 133 35.69 2.67 -5.94
CA ALA A 133 36.55 3.83 -5.65
C ALA A 133 38.05 3.47 -5.53
N SER A 134 38.37 2.23 -5.15
CA SER A 134 39.73 1.76 -4.87
C SER A 134 40.35 0.98 -6.02
N THR A 135 39.58 0.13 -6.72
CA THR A 135 40.13 -0.90 -7.61
C THR A 135 39.68 -0.78 -9.07
N HIS A 136 38.63 -0.01 -9.38
CA HIS A 136 38.11 0.05 -10.75
C HIS A 136 39.16 0.63 -11.70
N PRO A 137 39.38 0.10 -12.92
CA PRO A 137 40.46 0.55 -13.82
C PRO A 137 40.26 1.97 -14.38
N ASP A 138 39.02 2.40 -14.62
CA ASP A 138 38.65 3.74 -15.10
C ASP A 138 38.73 4.79 -13.97
N GLU A 139 39.49 5.88 -14.17
CA GLU A 139 39.66 6.96 -13.17
C GLU A 139 38.36 7.75 -12.93
N LEU A 140 37.52 7.94 -13.95
CA LEU A 140 36.27 8.67 -13.80
C LEU A 140 35.33 7.92 -12.84
N VAL A 141 35.23 6.60 -13.01
CA VAL A 141 34.46 5.73 -12.11
C VAL A 141 35.03 5.79 -10.69
N ARG A 142 36.36 5.71 -10.53
CA ARG A 142 37.00 5.82 -9.21
C ARG A 142 36.68 7.16 -8.55
N GLN A 143 36.78 8.27 -9.28
CA GLN A 143 36.55 9.60 -8.77
C GLN A 143 35.10 9.77 -8.29
N VAL A 144 34.13 9.42 -9.13
CA VAL A 144 32.70 9.51 -8.76
C VAL A 144 32.39 8.58 -7.59
N ALA A 145 32.94 7.37 -7.57
CA ALA A 145 32.74 6.44 -6.46
C ALA A 145 33.32 6.97 -5.13
N ARG A 146 34.48 7.67 -5.14
CA ARG A 146 35.02 8.34 -3.95
C ARG A 146 34.07 9.44 -3.44
N ASP A 147 33.56 10.27 -4.36
CA ASP A 147 32.63 11.35 -4.02
C ASP A 147 31.33 10.81 -3.40
N VAL A 148 30.76 9.75 -3.98
CA VAL A 148 29.57 9.07 -3.44
C VAL A 148 29.87 8.43 -2.08
N ALA A 149 31.00 7.75 -1.93
CA ALA A 149 31.41 7.12 -0.67
C ALA A 149 31.62 8.14 0.46
N TRP A 150 32.04 9.37 0.12
CA TRP A 150 32.19 10.48 1.07
C TRP A 150 30.84 11.08 1.49
N ARG A 151 29.93 11.31 0.54
CA ARG A 151 28.64 11.98 0.78
C ARG A 151 27.61 11.12 1.52
N LEU A 152 27.58 9.81 1.28
CA LEU A 152 26.58 8.92 1.90
C LEU A 152 26.60 8.96 3.44
N PRO A 153 27.76 8.83 4.13
CA PRO A 153 27.82 8.95 5.59
C PRO A 153 27.32 10.29 6.15
N GLU A 154 27.57 11.41 5.48
CA GLU A 154 27.11 12.74 5.91
C GLU A 154 25.58 12.83 5.86
N LEU A 155 24.96 12.32 4.79
CA LEU A 155 23.50 12.28 4.63
C LEU A 155 22.82 11.39 5.69
N VAL A 156 23.43 10.25 6.01
CA VAL A 156 22.97 9.37 7.11
C VAL A 156 23.09 10.07 8.46
N THR A 157 24.17 10.79 8.70
CA THR A 157 24.37 11.53 9.95
C THR A 157 23.31 12.62 10.13
N ALA A 158 23.02 13.39 9.08
CA ALA A 158 21.94 14.38 9.11
C ALA A 158 20.55 13.76 9.33
N ALA A 159 20.30 12.55 8.79
CA ALA A 159 19.08 11.80 9.08
C ALA A 159 19.02 11.33 10.55
N LEU A 160 20.13 10.83 11.09
CA LEU A 160 20.25 10.42 12.49
C LEU A 160 20.11 11.59 13.47
N ASP A 161 20.65 12.77 13.14
CA ASP A 161 20.53 13.94 14.00
C ASP A 161 19.11 14.50 13.99
N ARG A 162 18.42 14.47 12.84
CA ARG A 162 16.98 14.76 12.78
C ARG A 162 16.17 13.76 13.61
N TRP A 163 16.50 12.46 13.50
CA TRP A 163 15.89 11.40 14.31
C TRP A 163 16.09 11.63 15.81
N ARG A 164 17.31 12.02 16.23
CA ARG A 164 17.63 12.35 17.62
C ARG A 164 16.87 13.58 18.10
N ALA A 165 16.81 14.64 17.30
CA ALA A 165 16.08 15.86 17.64
C ALA A 165 14.58 15.59 17.82
N GLN A 166 14.00 14.71 16.99
CA GLN A 166 12.61 14.31 17.11
C GLN A 166 12.36 13.42 18.35
N ARG A 167 13.25 12.47 18.63
CA ARG A 167 13.17 11.67 19.86
C ARG A 167 13.27 12.56 21.11
N ALA A 168 14.03 13.64 21.04
CA ALA A 168 14.14 14.63 22.11
C ALA A 168 12.87 15.47 22.29
N SER A 169 12.15 15.80 21.20
CA SER A 169 10.90 16.57 21.28
C SER A 169 9.70 15.74 21.72
N HIS A 170 9.74 14.41 21.55
CA HIS A 170 8.67 13.49 21.92
C HIS A 170 9.21 12.34 22.81
N PRO A 171 9.66 12.64 24.04
CA PRO A 171 10.26 11.65 24.91
C PRO A 171 9.28 10.52 25.21
N GLY A 172 9.73 9.28 24.98
CA GLY A 172 8.94 8.08 25.23
C GLY A 172 7.97 7.70 24.12
N GLN A 173 8.06 8.31 22.93
CA GLN A 173 7.39 7.86 21.70
C GLN A 173 8.39 7.18 20.75
N SER A 174 7.90 6.21 19.98
CA SER A 174 8.62 5.58 18.88
C SER A 174 8.63 6.49 17.65
N VAL A 175 9.81 7.02 17.33
CA VAL A 175 10.04 7.79 16.09
C VAL A 175 9.91 6.91 14.85
N LEU A 176 10.40 5.66 14.91
CA LEU A 176 10.33 4.74 13.77
C LEU A 176 8.88 4.43 13.39
N LEU A 177 8.04 4.17 14.39
CA LEU A 177 6.62 3.92 14.14
C LEU A 177 5.95 5.14 13.50
N ALA A 178 6.23 6.35 13.99
CA ALA A 178 5.64 7.59 13.48
C ALA A 178 5.98 7.89 12.00
N LEU A 179 7.06 7.31 11.47
CA LEU A 179 7.50 7.50 10.08
C LEU A 179 6.96 6.44 9.11
N MET A 180 6.33 5.38 9.62
CA MET A 180 5.79 4.30 8.80
C MET A 180 4.47 4.70 8.13
N ALA A 181 4.08 4.02 7.05
CA ALA A 181 2.76 4.16 6.46
C ALA A 181 1.66 3.71 7.43
N THR A 182 0.44 4.19 7.25
CA THR A 182 -0.66 3.96 8.22
C THR A 182 -0.95 2.47 8.43
N GLU A 183 -0.99 1.67 7.37
CA GLU A 183 -1.20 0.22 7.49
C GLU A 183 -0.02 -0.46 8.21
N ASP A 184 1.22 -0.09 7.91
CA ASP A 184 2.40 -0.65 8.58
C ASP A 184 2.39 -0.36 10.09
N ARG A 185 1.95 0.84 10.50
CA ARG A 185 1.79 1.17 11.93
C ARG A 185 0.79 0.23 12.60
N ARG A 186 -0.35 -0.04 11.96
CA ARG A 186 -1.36 -0.99 12.45
C ARG A 186 -0.77 -2.40 12.56
N GLN A 187 -0.08 -2.87 11.52
CA GLN A 187 0.52 -4.22 11.52
C GLN A 187 1.60 -4.39 12.59
N VAL A 188 2.50 -3.42 12.75
CA VAL A 188 3.54 -3.45 13.79
C VAL A 188 2.92 -3.52 15.19
N LEU A 189 1.88 -2.73 15.46
CA LEU A 189 1.18 -2.77 16.75
C LEU A 189 0.52 -4.13 16.99
N ARG A 190 -0.14 -4.71 15.98
CA ARG A 190 -0.76 -6.04 16.07
C ARG A 190 0.29 -7.13 16.36
N TRP A 191 1.42 -7.12 15.64
CA TRP A 191 2.54 -8.02 15.90
C TRP A 191 3.11 -7.86 17.32
N ILE A 192 3.23 -6.64 17.83
CA ILE A 192 3.63 -6.40 19.23
C ILE A 192 2.66 -7.10 20.21
N GLY A 193 1.35 -7.06 19.94
CA GLY A 193 0.32 -7.69 20.77
C GLY A 193 0.32 -9.23 20.70
N VAL A 194 0.67 -9.80 19.55
CA VAL A 194 0.72 -11.26 19.35
C VAL A 194 2.02 -11.87 19.88
N ASP A 195 3.17 -11.27 19.57
CA ASP A 195 4.49 -11.84 19.86
C ASP A 195 4.91 -11.68 21.32
N ARG A 196 4.35 -10.69 22.03
CA ARG A 196 4.76 -10.35 23.39
C ARG A 196 3.70 -10.76 24.39
N ARG A 197 4.17 -11.28 25.54
CA ARG A 197 3.33 -11.54 26.71
C ARG A 197 3.22 -10.34 27.68
N ARG A 198 4.13 -9.37 27.55
CA ARG A 198 4.24 -8.16 28.39
C ARG A 198 4.87 -7.03 27.59
N ALA A 199 4.55 -5.80 27.96
CA ALA A 199 5.14 -4.62 27.37
C ALA A 199 6.64 -4.49 27.73
N THR A 200 7.45 -4.16 26.73
CA THR A 200 8.85 -3.72 26.88
C THR A 200 8.92 -2.21 26.74
N SER A 201 10.07 -1.58 27.03
CA SER A 201 10.25 -0.14 26.79
C SER A 201 9.94 0.25 25.35
N GLY A 202 10.42 -0.51 24.36
CA GLY A 202 10.12 -0.27 22.94
C GLY A 202 8.64 -0.47 22.59
N ALA A 203 7.97 -1.46 23.20
CA ALA A 203 6.53 -1.63 23.00
C ALA A 203 5.73 -0.48 23.61
N LEU A 204 6.12 0.02 24.79
CA LEU A 204 5.51 1.21 25.39
C LEU A 204 5.73 2.46 24.54
N GLU A 205 6.93 2.64 23.97
CA GLU A 205 7.20 3.71 23.02
C GLU A 205 6.28 3.63 21.80
N ALA A 206 6.11 2.44 21.22
CA ALA A 206 5.20 2.24 20.09
C ALA A 206 3.73 2.46 20.45
N LEU A 207 3.27 1.96 21.60
CA LEU A 207 1.90 2.15 22.07
C LEU A 207 1.58 3.62 22.30
N ARG A 208 2.49 4.38 22.91
CA ARG A 208 2.30 5.83 23.11
C ARG A 208 2.25 6.59 21.80
N THR A 209 3.08 6.22 20.82
CA THR A 209 2.97 6.77 19.46
C THR A 209 1.62 6.44 18.85
N GLY A 210 1.19 5.17 18.86
CA GLY A 210 -0.07 4.75 18.26
C GLY A 210 -1.30 5.35 18.91
N LEU A 211 -1.31 5.53 20.24
CA LEU A 211 -2.40 6.19 20.97
C LEU A 211 -2.52 7.68 20.65
N ALA A 212 -1.43 8.32 20.20
CA ALA A 212 -1.39 9.72 19.80
C ALA A 212 -1.52 9.92 18.28
N ASP A 213 -1.71 8.85 17.51
CA ASP A 213 -1.77 8.90 16.04
C ASP A 213 -3.01 9.65 15.54
N ASP A 214 -2.92 10.32 14.40
CA ASP A 214 -4.05 11.01 13.78
C ASP A 214 -5.09 10.02 13.21
N ASP A 215 -4.67 8.82 12.81
CA ASP A 215 -5.55 7.77 12.32
C ASP A 215 -6.32 7.10 13.48
N PRO A 216 -7.67 7.15 13.49
CA PRO A 216 -8.47 6.59 14.57
C PRO A 216 -8.34 5.06 14.73
N GLU A 217 -8.05 4.35 13.64
CA GLU A 217 -7.85 2.89 13.69
C GLU A 217 -6.50 2.53 14.30
N VAL A 218 -5.44 3.28 14.00
CA VAL A 218 -4.14 3.14 14.70
C VAL A 218 -4.33 3.35 16.21
N ARG A 219 -5.08 4.38 16.62
CA ARG A 219 -5.41 4.63 18.03
C ARG A 219 -6.16 3.45 18.67
N ALA A 220 -7.19 2.94 18.01
CA ALA A 220 -7.96 1.81 18.50
C ALA A 220 -7.12 0.52 18.59
N THR A 221 -6.31 0.22 17.57
CA THR A 221 -5.36 -0.90 17.59
C THR A 221 -4.38 -0.78 18.76
N ALA A 222 -3.80 0.40 19.00
CA ALA A 222 -2.89 0.61 20.13
C ALA A 222 -3.60 0.38 21.48
N ALA A 223 -4.84 0.82 21.65
CA ALA A 223 -5.62 0.57 22.86
C ALA A 223 -5.89 -0.92 23.10
N VAL A 224 -6.32 -1.64 22.06
CA VAL A 224 -6.57 -3.10 22.11
C VAL A 224 -5.29 -3.87 22.43
N VAL A 225 -4.17 -3.51 21.80
CA VAL A 225 -2.86 -4.12 22.07
C VAL A 225 -2.37 -3.82 23.49
N ALA A 226 -2.55 -2.59 23.98
CA ALA A 226 -2.23 -2.23 25.36
C ALA A 226 -3.02 -3.08 26.37
N ALA A 227 -4.32 -3.27 26.13
CA ALA A 227 -5.16 -4.13 26.95
C ALA A 227 -4.74 -5.61 26.86
N ARG A 228 -4.38 -6.11 25.67
CA ARG A 228 -3.89 -7.49 25.46
C ARG A 228 -2.59 -7.75 26.24
N LEU A 229 -1.69 -6.78 26.25
CA LEU A 229 -0.44 -6.84 27.02
C LEU A 229 -0.62 -6.59 28.52
N GLY A 230 -1.80 -6.12 28.96
CA GLY A 230 -2.09 -5.76 30.34
C GLY A 230 -1.21 -4.62 30.86
N THR A 231 -0.86 -3.64 30.03
CA THR A 231 0.05 -2.55 30.41
C THR A 231 -0.72 -1.35 30.96
N HIS A 232 -0.52 -1.08 32.25
CA HIS A 232 -1.19 0.02 32.96
C HIS A 232 -0.52 1.38 32.71
N GLU A 233 0.71 1.39 32.21
CA GLU A 233 1.53 2.59 31.96
C GLU A 233 0.92 3.52 30.90
N VAL A 234 -0.06 3.05 30.13
CA VAL A 234 -0.83 3.83 29.14
C VAL A 234 -2.34 3.82 29.43
N ALA A 235 -2.78 3.29 30.57
CA ALA A 235 -4.20 3.13 30.88
C ALA A 235 -4.95 4.47 30.91
N ASP A 236 -4.35 5.51 31.50
CA ASP A 236 -4.96 6.85 31.54
C ASP A 236 -5.14 7.44 30.14
N THR A 237 -4.20 7.19 29.22
CA THR A 237 -4.33 7.62 27.82
C THR A 237 -5.46 6.88 27.12
N VAL A 238 -5.58 5.57 27.33
CA VAL A 238 -6.67 4.74 26.76
C VAL A 238 -8.04 5.15 27.31
N GLU A 239 -8.11 5.48 28.60
CA GLU A 239 -9.33 5.93 29.28
C GLU A 239 -9.94 7.16 28.60
N HIS A 240 -9.10 8.12 28.21
CA HIS A 240 -9.53 9.39 27.61
C HIS A 240 -9.46 9.40 26.07
N LEU A 241 -9.17 8.25 25.45
CA LEU A 241 -9.02 8.14 24.01
C LEU A 241 -10.33 8.42 23.26
N THR A 242 -10.28 9.28 22.23
CA THR A 242 -11.44 9.51 21.36
C THR A 242 -11.30 8.75 20.05
N VAL A 243 -12.32 7.93 19.74
CA VAL A 243 -12.44 7.18 18.50
C VAL A 243 -13.86 7.32 17.93
N PRO A 244 -14.06 7.16 16.61
CA PRO A 244 -15.39 7.06 16.00
C PRO A 244 -16.24 5.94 16.62
N ASP A 245 -17.56 6.07 16.52
CA ASP A 245 -18.52 5.11 17.09
C ASP A 245 -18.29 3.68 16.60
N THR A 246 -17.86 3.51 15.33
CA THR A 246 -17.54 2.21 14.73
C THR A 246 -16.43 1.46 15.47
N LEU A 247 -15.54 2.16 16.18
CA LEU A 247 -14.43 1.59 16.94
C LEU A 247 -14.65 1.61 18.46
N SER A 248 -15.79 2.15 18.91
CA SER A 248 -16.07 2.37 20.33
C SER A 248 -16.18 1.07 21.14
N GLY A 249 -16.76 0.01 20.56
CA GLY A 249 -16.90 -1.30 21.19
C GLY A 249 -15.55 -1.92 21.61
N PRO A 250 -14.62 -2.13 20.66
CA PRO A 250 -13.28 -2.61 20.97
C PRO A 250 -12.51 -1.75 21.99
N VAL A 251 -12.56 -0.42 21.87
CA VAL A 251 -11.87 0.49 22.80
C VAL A 251 -12.49 0.44 24.19
N ARG A 252 -13.81 0.31 24.30
CA ARG A 252 -14.50 0.07 25.57
C ARG A 252 -14.04 -1.24 26.21
N SER A 253 -13.99 -2.33 25.44
CA SER A 253 -13.49 -3.63 25.93
C SER A 253 -12.04 -3.51 26.44
N ALA A 254 -11.18 -2.79 25.71
CA ALA A 254 -9.81 -2.51 26.12
C ALA A 254 -9.73 -1.75 27.47
N ARG A 255 -10.55 -0.71 27.65
CA ARG A 255 -10.65 0.05 28.92
C ARG A 255 -11.07 -0.84 30.08
N GLU A 256 -12.11 -1.64 29.90
CA GLU A 256 -12.62 -2.53 30.95
C GLU A 256 -11.55 -3.51 31.44
N HIS A 257 -10.78 -4.09 30.50
CA HIS A 257 -9.68 -5.00 30.81
C HIS A 257 -8.54 -4.31 31.54
N LEU A 258 -8.12 -3.12 31.09
CA LEU A 258 -7.10 -2.33 31.75
C LEU A 258 -7.53 -1.88 33.16
N ARG A 259 -8.77 -1.45 33.36
CA ARG A 259 -9.31 -1.10 34.70
C ARG A 259 -9.34 -2.31 35.63
N ALA A 260 -9.68 -3.49 35.09
CA ALA A 260 -9.70 -4.73 35.84
C ALA A 260 -8.31 -5.33 36.12
N GLY A 261 -7.24 -4.79 35.52
CA GLY A 261 -5.90 -5.35 35.61
C GLY A 261 -5.78 -6.76 35.05
N ARG A 262 -6.55 -7.05 33.98
CA ARG A 262 -6.53 -8.35 33.30
C ARG A 262 -6.18 -8.15 31.83
N PRO A 263 -5.30 -8.98 31.26
CA PRO A 263 -5.02 -8.91 29.84
C PRO A 263 -6.28 -9.26 29.04
N LEU A 264 -6.56 -8.48 28.00
CA LEU A 264 -7.60 -8.79 27.04
C LEU A 264 -7.24 -10.06 26.28
N ARG A 265 -8.17 -11.01 26.22
CA ARG A 265 -8.08 -12.17 25.35
C ARG A 265 -8.93 -11.93 24.11
N VAL A 266 -8.34 -12.21 22.96
CA VAL A 266 -9.01 -12.12 21.66
C VAL A 266 -9.20 -13.56 21.20
N ASP A 267 -10.43 -14.05 21.38
CA ASP A 267 -10.82 -15.39 20.98
C ASP A 267 -11.31 -15.41 19.52
N GLU A 268 -11.63 -16.59 18.99
CA GLU A 268 -12.20 -16.68 17.65
C GLU A 268 -13.57 -15.95 17.59
N PRO A 269 -13.76 -15.03 16.63
CA PRO A 269 -14.97 -14.24 16.52
C PRO A 269 -16.18 -15.07 16.12
N PHE A 270 -17.31 -14.70 16.70
CA PHE A 270 -18.62 -15.33 16.45
C PHE A 270 -19.70 -14.30 16.07
N ASP A 271 -19.38 -13.01 16.17
CA ASP A 271 -20.24 -11.88 15.80
C ASP A 271 -19.39 -10.71 15.24
N SER A 272 -20.04 -9.61 14.88
CA SER A 272 -19.40 -8.42 14.30
C SER A 272 -18.43 -7.72 15.26
N GLU A 273 -18.80 -7.60 16.54
CA GLU A 273 -18.01 -6.87 17.53
C GLU A 273 -16.72 -7.64 17.87
N SER A 274 -16.84 -8.95 18.06
CA SER A 274 -15.68 -9.85 18.23
C SER A 274 -14.81 -9.92 16.99
N LEU A 275 -15.39 -9.87 15.78
CA LEU A 275 -14.61 -9.82 14.53
C LEU A 275 -13.83 -8.52 14.40
N LEU A 276 -14.42 -7.38 14.73
CA LEU A 276 -13.73 -6.09 14.73
C LEU A 276 -12.60 -6.08 15.76
N LEU A 277 -12.85 -6.60 16.97
CA LEU A 277 -11.81 -6.76 17.99
C LEU A 277 -10.65 -7.63 17.49
N PHE A 278 -10.98 -8.73 16.81
CA PHE A 278 -10.01 -9.62 16.18
C PHE A 278 -9.19 -8.88 15.11
N ALA A 279 -9.84 -8.14 14.20
CA ALA A 279 -9.19 -7.39 13.15
C ALA A 279 -8.23 -6.31 13.67
N LEU A 280 -8.52 -5.70 14.82
CA LEU A 280 -7.65 -4.71 15.45
C LEU A 280 -6.46 -5.33 16.19
N ALA A 281 -6.51 -6.62 16.50
CA ALA A 281 -5.55 -7.30 17.37
C ALA A 281 -4.65 -8.30 16.64
N GLU A 282 -5.10 -8.84 15.51
CA GLU A 282 -4.40 -9.89 14.78
C GLU A 282 -3.76 -9.34 13.49
N PRO A 283 -2.45 -9.55 13.30
CA PRO A 283 -1.76 -9.06 12.13
C PRO A 283 -2.22 -9.80 10.87
N VAL A 284 -2.18 -9.12 9.73
CA VAL A 284 -2.31 -9.75 8.43
C VAL A 284 -1.11 -10.66 8.23
N ILE A 285 -1.38 -11.91 7.86
CA ILE A 285 -0.34 -12.89 7.56
C ILE A 285 0.41 -12.43 6.31
N ASP A 286 1.73 -12.26 6.44
CA ASP A 286 2.60 -12.08 5.28
C ASP A 286 2.66 -13.39 4.50
N VAL A 287 2.14 -13.37 3.27
CA VAL A 287 2.16 -14.54 2.40
C VAL A 287 3.19 -14.28 1.30
N PRO A 288 4.24 -15.13 1.19
CA PRO A 288 5.25 -14.93 0.17
C PRO A 288 4.63 -14.99 -1.22
N ALA A 289 5.05 -14.06 -2.07
CA ALA A 289 4.67 -14.08 -3.48
C ALA A 289 5.04 -15.43 -4.12
N PRO A 290 4.22 -15.95 -5.05
CA PRO A 290 4.52 -17.20 -5.73
C PRO A 290 5.84 -17.08 -6.49
N LYS A 291 6.72 -18.09 -6.33
CA LYS A 291 8.05 -18.13 -6.96
C LYS A 291 7.99 -18.11 -8.50
N ARG A 292 6.87 -18.55 -9.05
CA ARG A 292 6.60 -18.56 -10.49
C ARG A 292 5.19 -18.07 -10.71
N LEU A 293 5.07 -17.03 -11.52
CA LEU A 293 3.77 -16.61 -12.00
C LEU A 293 3.32 -17.55 -13.14
N PRO A 294 2.01 -17.78 -13.27
CA PRO A 294 1.45 -18.37 -14.47
C PRO A 294 1.96 -17.69 -15.75
N THR A 295 2.04 -18.44 -16.84
CA THR A 295 2.45 -17.89 -18.14
C THR A 295 1.53 -16.78 -18.62
N HIS A 296 0.22 -16.81 -18.36
CA HIS A 296 -0.70 -15.73 -18.76
C HIS A 296 -0.59 -14.47 -17.89
N LEU A 297 0.30 -14.43 -16.89
CA LEU A 297 0.58 -13.21 -16.11
C LEU A 297 1.93 -12.61 -16.50
N SER A 298 1.99 -11.29 -16.52
CA SER A 298 3.21 -10.49 -16.67
C SER A 298 3.53 -9.77 -15.35
N PRO A 299 4.80 -9.76 -14.90
CA PRO A 299 5.24 -8.98 -13.74
C PRO A 299 5.58 -7.51 -14.08
N GLU A 300 5.51 -7.12 -15.36
CA GLU A 300 5.90 -5.78 -15.80
C GLU A 300 4.99 -4.70 -15.18
N SER A 301 5.50 -3.95 -14.21
CA SER A 301 4.77 -2.91 -13.45
C SER A 301 3.52 -3.44 -12.73
N GLY A 302 3.74 -4.47 -11.90
CA GLY A 302 2.71 -5.17 -11.15
C GLY A 302 2.25 -6.46 -11.86
N VAL A 303 1.40 -7.25 -11.21
CA VAL A 303 0.88 -8.47 -11.83
C VAL A 303 -0.28 -8.10 -12.75
N ARG A 304 -0.18 -8.46 -14.03
CA ARG A 304 -1.18 -8.15 -15.07
C ARG A 304 -1.49 -9.37 -15.92
N LEU A 305 -2.69 -9.43 -16.49
CA LEU A 305 -2.99 -10.33 -17.60
C LEU A 305 -2.11 -9.95 -18.81
N ARG A 306 -1.46 -10.94 -19.41
CA ARG A 306 -0.40 -10.74 -20.42
C ARG A 306 -0.91 -9.99 -21.66
N ASP A 307 -2.06 -10.39 -22.20
CA ASP A 307 -2.49 -9.92 -23.53
C ASP A 307 -3.43 -8.71 -23.48
N SER A 308 -4.17 -8.53 -22.39
CA SER A 308 -5.02 -7.35 -22.15
C SER A 308 -4.35 -6.28 -21.30
N GLY A 309 -3.30 -6.62 -20.55
CA GLY A 309 -2.64 -5.71 -19.61
C GLY A 309 -3.49 -5.37 -18.38
N ILE A 310 -4.61 -6.05 -18.14
CA ILE A 310 -5.50 -5.76 -17.01
C ILE A 310 -4.79 -6.11 -15.69
N PRO A 311 -4.75 -5.19 -14.70
CA PRO A 311 -4.12 -5.46 -13.42
C PRO A 311 -4.89 -6.50 -12.62
N VAL A 312 -4.13 -7.40 -11.99
CA VAL A 312 -4.67 -8.47 -11.15
C VAL A 312 -3.98 -8.51 -9.80
N CYS A 313 -4.71 -9.06 -8.83
CA CYS A 313 -4.22 -9.37 -7.50
C CYS A 313 -4.20 -10.88 -7.29
N LEU A 314 -3.24 -11.34 -6.51
CA LEU A 314 -3.07 -12.73 -6.11
C LEU A 314 -3.70 -12.92 -4.74
N ILE A 315 -4.71 -13.78 -4.64
CA ILE A 315 -5.35 -14.12 -3.37
C ILE A 315 -4.83 -15.48 -2.95
N PRO A 316 -4.02 -15.56 -1.88
CA PRO A 316 -3.41 -16.81 -1.47
C PRO A 316 -4.41 -17.74 -0.79
N SER A 317 -4.08 -19.03 -0.72
CA SER A 317 -4.86 -20.00 0.04
C SER A 317 -4.53 -19.90 1.53
N VAL A 318 -5.18 -18.96 2.21
CA VAL A 318 -5.11 -18.78 3.66
C VAL A 318 -6.50 -18.78 4.28
N ARG A 319 -6.57 -18.85 5.61
CA ARG A 319 -7.86 -18.80 6.30
C ARG A 319 -8.40 -17.38 6.32
N HIS A 320 -9.57 -17.19 5.75
CA HIS A 320 -10.33 -15.94 5.74
C HIS A 320 -11.57 -16.04 6.63
N TRP A 321 -11.97 -14.90 7.18
CA TRP A 321 -13.27 -14.72 7.83
C TRP A 321 -14.31 -14.36 6.78
N LEU A 322 -15.23 -15.28 6.50
CA LEU A 322 -16.29 -15.12 5.51
C LEU A 322 -17.66 -15.17 6.17
N TRP A 323 -18.60 -14.40 5.65
CA TRP A 323 -20.01 -14.51 6.00
C TRP A 323 -20.69 -15.49 5.04
N SER A 324 -21.36 -16.49 5.59
CA SER A 324 -22.10 -17.48 4.81
C SER A 324 -23.31 -17.93 5.61
N GLU A 325 -24.49 -17.96 4.98
CA GLU A 325 -25.73 -18.44 5.62
C GLU A 325 -26.06 -17.71 6.93
N GLY A 326 -25.81 -16.40 7.01
CA GLY A 326 -26.10 -15.60 8.20
C GLY A 326 -25.14 -15.81 9.38
N ARG A 327 -24.01 -16.50 9.17
CA ARG A 327 -22.99 -16.74 10.19
C ARG A 327 -21.59 -16.39 9.69
N LEU A 328 -20.75 -15.98 10.63
CA LEU A 328 -19.31 -15.83 10.42
C LEU A 328 -18.64 -17.20 10.47
N GLN A 329 -17.80 -17.50 9.48
CA GLN A 329 -17.06 -18.76 9.41
C GLN A 329 -15.63 -18.54 8.90
N ARG A 330 -14.71 -19.43 9.28
CA ARG A 330 -13.39 -19.51 8.67
C ARG A 330 -13.45 -20.42 7.46
N ALA A 331 -13.01 -19.92 6.31
CA ALA A 331 -12.83 -20.72 5.11
C ALA A 331 -11.40 -20.55 4.57
N CYS A 332 -10.90 -21.58 3.91
CA CYS A 332 -9.61 -21.55 3.23
C CYS A 332 -9.87 -21.76 1.73
N PRO A 333 -10.33 -20.73 0.99
CA PRO A 333 -10.46 -20.82 -0.45
C PRO A 333 -9.13 -21.25 -1.06
N GLU A 334 -9.20 -22.04 -2.12
CA GLU A 334 -8.02 -22.29 -2.95
C GLU A 334 -7.48 -20.97 -3.49
N ALA A 335 -6.17 -20.89 -3.72
CA ALA A 335 -5.56 -19.68 -4.25
C ALA A 335 -6.13 -19.33 -5.64
N PHE A 336 -6.35 -18.04 -5.87
CA PHE A 336 -6.92 -17.55 -7.12
C PHE A 336 -6.37 -16.17 -7.48
N VAL A 337 -6.53 -15.80 -8.73
CA VAL A 337 -6.20 -14.46 -9.22
C VAL A 337 -7.49 -13.73 -9.52
N MET A 338 -7.58 -12.46 -9.16
CA MET A 338 -8.75 -11.62 -9.41
C MET A 338 -8.30 -10.29 -10.02
N THR A 339 -9.12 -9.67 -10.87
CA THR A 339 -8.83 -8.31 -11.33
C THR A 339 -8.73 -7.35 -10.14
N SER A 340 -7.66 -6.55 -10.09
CA SER A 340 -7.43 -5.61 -8.97
C SER A 340 -8.49 -4.53 -8.91
N ALA A 341 -9.08 -4.19 -10.05
CA ALA A 341 -10.17 -3.23 -10.19
C ALA A 341 -11.34 -3.89 -10.95
N PRO A 342 -12.54 -3.28 -10.97
CA PRO A 342 -13.58 -3.73 -11.90
C PRO A 342 -13.07 -3.58 -13.32
N VAL A 343 -13.50 -4.46 -14.19
CA VAL A 343 -13.33 -4.24 -15.61
C VAL A 343 -14.37 -3.22 -16.04
N ASP A 344 -13.94 -2.00 -16.39
CA ASP A 344 -14.85 -0.98 -16.90
C ASP A 344 -15.35 -1.30 -18.32
N ILE A 345 -16.48 -0.71 -18.67
CA ILE A 345 -17.11 -0.82 -19.98
C ILE A 345 -16.20 -0.31 -21.10
N GLY A 346 -15.32 0.67 -20.83
CA GLY A 346 -14.33 1.13 -21.80
C GLY A 346 -13.35 0.02 -22.19
N THR A 347 -12.91 -0.77 -21.21
CA THR A 347 -12.05 -1.93 -21.36
C THR A 347 -12.81 -3.05 -22.08
N ALA A 348 -14.07 -3.30 -21.71
CA ALA A 348 -14.93 -4.24 -22.43
C ALA A 348 -15.11 -3.86 -23.93
N ARG A 349 -15.35 -2.58 -24.23
CA ARG A 349 -15.49 -2.06 -25.61
C ARG A 349 -14.19 -2.21 -26.40
N LYS A 350 -13.02 -1.94 -25.79
CA LYS A 350 -11.70 -2.18 -26.43
C LYS A 350 -11.48 -3.66 -26.77
N LEU A 351 -12.15 -4.57 -26.07
CA LEU A 351 -12.18 -6.01 -26.34
C LEU A 351 -13.29 -6.42 -27.31
N GLY A 352 -13.95 -5.44 -27.95
CA GLY A 352 -14.96 -5.64 -28.99
C GLY A 352 -16.36 -5.97 -28.46
N LEU A 353 -16.65 -5.79 -27.17
CA LEU A 353 -18.00 -6.01 -26.61
C LEU A 353 -18.91 -4.82 -26.90
N THR A 354 -20.09 -5.11 -27.46
CA THR A 354 -21.21 -4.18 -27.53
C THR A 354 -21.88 -4.14 -26.17
N CYS A 355 -21.83 -2.99 -25.51
CA CYS A 355 -22.46 -2.77 -24.20
C CYS A 355 -23.66 -1.85 -24.41
N ASP A 356 -24.84 -2.43 -24.65
CA ASP A 356 -26.08 -1.69 -24.85
C ASP A 356 -26.65 -1.27 -23.48
N GLY A 357 -27.00 0.01 -23.29
CA GLY A 357 -27.67 0.51 -22.06
C GLY A 357 -26.75 1.04 -20.94
N ALA A 358 -25.46 1.22 -21.19
CA ALA A 358 -24.45 1.40 -20.15
C ALA A 358 -24.04 2.87 -19.87
N ASP A 359 -24.98 3.81 -19.96
CA ASP A 359 -24.68 5.26 -19.90
C ASP A 359 -24.66 5.86 -18.47
N ALA A 360 -25.11 5.12 -17.45
CA ALA A 360 -25.23 5.64 -16.08
C ALA A 360 -24.02 5.33 -15.15
N ASP A 361 -23.38 4.17 -15.30
CA ASP A 361 -22.20 3.78 -14.50
C ASP A 361 -21.25 2.92 -15.35
N PRO A 362 -19.95 3.30 -15.48
CA PRO A 362 -18.99 2.59 -16.33
C PRO A 362 -18.60 1.19 -15.81
N TYR A 363 -19.07 0.77 -14.64
CA TYR A 363 -18.74 -0.53 -14.05
C TYR A 363 -19.91 -1.50 -13.98
N LEU A 364 -21.15 -1.02 -14.07
CA LEU A 364 -22.35 -1.83 -13.83
C LEU A 364 -22.80 -2.55 -15.11
N VAL A 365 -22.95 -3.88 -15.03
CA VAL A 365 -23.57 -4.70 -16.06
C VAL A 365 -24.42 -5.80 -15.43
N ASP A 366 -25.30 -6.43 -16.22
CA ASP A 366 -26.04 -7.62 -15.78
C ASP A 366 -25.18 -8.89 -15.77
N GLU A 367 -25.69 -9.96 -15.15
CA GLU A 367 -24.99 -11.24 -15.01
C GLU A 367 -24.61 -11.84 -16.39
N THR A 368 -25.51 -11.78 -17.37
CA THR A 368 -25.28 -12.31 -18.71
C THR A 368 -24.12 -11.58 -19.40
N MET A 369 -24.04 -10.27 -19.24
CA MET A 369 -22.96 -9.45 -19.78
C MET A 369 -21.64 -9.70 -19.06
N ALA A 370 -21.66 -9.90 -17.74
CA ALA A 370 -20.48 -10.26 -16.96
C ALA A 370 -19.89 -11.61 -17.42
N GLU A 371 -20.74 -12.62 -17.64
CA GLU A 371 -20.35 -13.93 -18.17
C GLU A 371 -19.80 -13.83 -19.60
N ASN A 372 -20.45 -13.05 -20.47
CA ASN A 372 -19.97 -12.82 -21.84
C ASN A 372 -18.59 -12.13 -21.85
N LEU A 373 -18.38 -11.15 -20.98
CA LEU A 373 -17.09 -10.48 -20.81
C LEU A 373 -16.02 -11.47 -20.32
N ALA A 374 -16.35 -12.31 -19.33
CA ALA A 374 -15.46 -13.36 -18.84
C ALA A 374 -15.06 -14.34 -19.96
N GLY A 375 -16.03 -14.80 -20.77
CA GLY A 375 -15.78 -15.72 -21.89
C GLY A 375 -14.88 -15.12 -22.96
N ARG A 376 -15.06 -13.84 -23.31
CA ARG A 376 -14.19 -13.18 -24.30
C ARG A 376 -12.77 -12.92 -23.80
N LEU A 377 -12.64 -12.49 -22.55
CA LEU A 377 -11.33 -12.35 -21.94
C LEU A 377 -10.64 -13.71 -21.82
N SER A 378 -11.39 -14.77 -21.51
CA SER A 378 -10.83 -16.13 -21.48
C SER A 378 -10.23 -16.53 -22.81
N ALA A 379 -10.96 -16.28 -23.91
CA ALA A 379 -10.49 -16.57 -25.26
C ALA A 379 -9.28 -15.71 -25.67
N ARG A 380 -9.18 -14.48 -25.16
CA ARG A 380 -8.06 -13.57 -25.45
C ARG A 380 -6.79 -13.98 -24.71
N GLU A 381 -6.91 -14.30 -23.44
CA GLU A 381 -5.77 -14.60 -22.55
C GLU A 381 -5.38 -16.08 -22.55
N ASP A 382 -6.13 -16.92 -23.28
CA ASP A 382 -5.99 -18.38 -23.30
C ASP A 382 -6.02 -18.98 -21.87
N VAL A 383 -6.96 -18.50 -21.04
CA VAL A 383 -7.11 -18.90 -19.63
C VAL A 383 -8.59 -18.88 -19.21
N PRO A 384 -9.08 -19.84 -18.42
CA PRO A 384 -10.49 -19.85 -18.01
C PRO A 384 -10.78 -18.79 -16.94
N LEU A 385 -11.24 -17.61 -17.38
CA LEU A 385 -11.73 -16.52 -16.53
C LEU A 385 -13.24 -16.70 -16.30
N GLN A 386 -13.68 -16.43 -15.08
CA GLN A 386 -15.08 -16.50 -14.66
C GLN A 386 -15.43 -15.31 -13.77
N VAL A 387 -16.73 -15.04 -13.61
CA VAL A 387 -17.19 -14.08 -12.60
C VAL A 387 -16.86 -14.63 -11.21
N VAL A 388 -16.35 -13.76 -10.34
CA VAL A 388 -15.97 -14.16 -8.97
C VAL A 388 -17.20 -14.52 -8.14
N ASP A 389 -17.15 -15.65 -7.44
CA ASP A 389 -18.23 -16.04 -6.53
C ASP A 389 -18.19 -15.21 -5.22
N PRO A 390 -19.32 -15.12 -4.48
CA PRO A 390 -19.39 -14.29 -3.27
C PRO A 390 -18.37 -14.63 -2.18
N GLN A 391 -17.95 -15.90 -2.04
CA GLN A 391 -17.00 -16.29 -1.01
C GLN A 391 -15.58 -15.83 -1.37
N ARG A 392 -15.18 -16.03 -2.63
CA ARG A 392 -13.90 -15.52 -3.15
C ARG A 392 -13.85 -14.00 -3.13
N TRP A 393 -14.95 -13.34 -3.47
CA TRP A 393 -15.07 -11.89 -3.39
C TRP A 393 -14.82 -11.37 -1.96
N GLN A 394 -15.48 -11.97 -0.96
CA GLN A 394 -15.28 -11.62 0.44
C GLN A 394 -13.82 -11.87 0.89
N ALA A 395 -13.22 -13.00 0.50
CA ALA A 395 -11.82 -13.30 0.81
C ALA A 395 -10.84 -12.26 0.24
N ALA A 396 -11.10 -11.81 -0.99
CA ALA A 396 -10.28 -10.82 -1.68
C ALA A 396 -10.37 -9.42 -1.06
N LEU A 397 -11.55 -9.02 -0.57
CA LEU A 397 -11.77 -7.69 0.00
C LEU A 397 -11.40 -7.58 1.48
N ARG A 398 -11.72 -8.59 2.29
CA ARG A 398 -11.54 -8.53 3.76
C ARG A 398 -10.19 -9.05 4.23
N GLY A 399 -9.45 -9.79 3.42
CA GLY A 399 -8.20 -10.38 3.89
C GLY A 399 -8.41 -11.42 5.01
N PRO A 400 -7.33 -11.83 5.69
CA PRO A 400 -7.39 -12.86 6.72
C PRO A 400 -7.70 -12.28 8.11
N ASP A 401 -7.54 -10.98 8.30
CA ASP A 401 -7.76 -10.27 9.57
C ASP A 401 -9.23 -9.92 9.81
N GLY A 402 -10.10 -10.06 8.79
CA GLY A 402 -11.55 -9.91 8.98
C GLY A 402 -12.03 -8.46 9.13
N ARG A 403 -11.24 -7.50 8.63
CA ARG A 403 -11.58 -6.07 8.62
C ARG A 403 -12.97 -5.78 8.06
N CYS A 404 -13.62 -4.74 8.59
CA CYS A 404 -14.98 -4.36 8.20
C CYS A 404 -15.06 -3.78 6.77
N PHE A 405 -14.03 -3.05 6.35
CA PHE A 405 -13.92 -2.42 5.03
C PHE A 405 -12.62 -2.84 4.34
N THR A 406 -12.57 -2.66 3.03
CA THR A 406 -11.44 -3.11 2.22
C THR A 406 -10.09 -2.53 2.68
N ALA A 407 -10.02 -1.24 3.04
CA ALA A 407 -8.77 -0.62 3.55
C ALA A 407 -8.65 -0.52 5.08
N GLY A 408 -9.53 -1.17 5.85
CA GLY A 408 -9.46 -1.14 7.32
C GLY A 408 -10.83 -1.24 7.99
N ASN A 409 -10.93 -0.71 9.19
CA ASN A 409 -12.11 -0.75 10.04
C ASN A 409 -12.84 0.60 10.16
N VAL A 410 -12.36 1.60 9.42
CA VAL A 410 -13.01 2.90 9.25
C VAL A 410 -13.24 3.14 7.76
N ALA A 411 -14.41 3.70 7.40
CA ALA A 411 -14.79 3.93 6.01
C ALA A 411 -13.76 4.83 5.29
N PRO A 412 -13.02 4.31 4.28
CA PRO A 412 -11.98 5.08 3.60
C PRO A 412 -12.54 5.85 2.39
N ALA A 413 -11.78 6.83 1.89
CA ALA A 413 -12.11 7.55 0.66
C ALA A 413 -11.85 6.73 -0.62
N ILE A 414 -10.78 5.91 -0.61
CA ILE A 414 -10.38 4.92 -1.63
C ILE A 414 -9.92 3.68 -0.86
N ALA A 415 -10.41 2.50 -1.25
CA ALA A 415 -10.21 1.30 -0.45
C ALA A 415 -9.46 0.21 -1.24
N VAL A 416 -8.21 -0.06 -0.86
CA VAL A 416 -7.41 -1.20 -1.36
C VAL A 416 -7.33 -2.27 -0.27
N SER A 417 -7.54 -3.53 -0.64
CA SER A 417 -7.46 -4.66 0.29
C SER A 417 -6.00 -5.01 0.59
N PRO A 418 -5.72 -5.83 1.62
CA PRO A 418 -4.39 -6.38 1.84
C PRO A 418 -3.79 -7.10 0.63
N TRP A 419 -4.64 -7.58 -0.27
CA TRP A 419 -4.23 -8.29 -1.47
C TRP A 419 -4.10 -7.37 -2.70
N GLY A 420 -4.39 -6.07 -2.57
CA GLY A 420 -4.37 -5.13 -3.69
C GLY A 420 -5.69 -5.03 -4.45
N ALA A 421 -6.80 -5.57 -3.92
CA ALA A 421 -8.11 -5.44 -4.55
C ALA A 421 -8.78 -4.11 -4.20
N LEU A 422 -9.18 -3.35 -5.21
CA LEU A 422 -9.88 -2.08 -5.06
C LEU A 422 -11.37 -2.31 -4.86
N ALA A 423 -11.99 -1.55 -3.94
CA ALA A 423 -13.45 -1.41 -3.89
C ALA A 423 -13.95 -0.31 -4.84
N VAL A 424 -15.16 -0.45 -5.38
CA VAL A 424 -15.75 0.48 -6.37
C VAL A 424 -16.45 1.66 -5.70
N PRO A 425 -16.40 2.87 -6.28
CA PRO A 425 -17.35 3.94 -5.97
C PRO A 425 -18.80 3.43 -6.10
N GLY A 426 -19.67 3.72 -5.13
CA GLY A 426 -21.04 3.17 -5.04
C GLY A 426 -21.23 2.17 -3.90
N VAL A 427 -20.19 1.39 -3.56
CA VAL A 427 -20.12 0.71 -2.25
C VAL A 427 -19.98 1.78 -1.15
N ARG A 428 -19.20 2.84 -1.40
CA ARG A 428 -18.98 3.98 -0.50
C ARG A 428 -20.26 4.64 0.01
N GLU A 429 -21.24 4.89 -0.85
CA GLU A 429 -22.49 5.57 -0.49
C GLU A 429 -23.36 4.68 0.40
N ARG A 430 -23.45 3.38 0.09
CA ARG A 430 -24.16 2.38 0.90
C ARG A 430 -23.49 2.13 2.26
N LEU A 431 -22.15 2.11 2.30
CA LEU A 431 -21.36 2.03 3.54
C LEU A 431 -21.49 3.30 4.42
N SER A 432 -21.64 4.48 3.80
CA SER A 432 -21.72 5.77 4.51
C SER A 432 -23.08 6.07 5.15
N GLN A 433 -24.15 5.36 4.76
CA GLN A 433 -25.51 5.58 5.26
C GLN A 433 -25.80 4.91 6.62
N GLY A 434 -24.77 4.43 7.33
CA GLY A 434 -24.91 3.92 8.70
C GLY A 434 -25.73 2.63 8.84
N ARG A 435 -26.08 1.97 7.73
CA ARG A 435 -26.72 0.63 7.72
C ARG A 435 -25.69 -0.50 7.79
N CYS A 436 -24.60 -0.32 8.52
CA CYS A 436 -23.50 -1.28 8.62
C CYS A 436 -23.27 -1.77 10.06
N ALA A 437 -24.36 -1.83 10.84
CA ALA A 437 -24.33 -2.53 12.12
C ALA A 437 -24.48 -4.06 11.93
N ASP A 438 -25.08 -4.50 10.82
CA ASP A 438 -25.24 -5.92 10.48
C ASP A 438 -24.20 -6.34 9.41
N PRO A 439 -23.31 -7.30 9.71
CA PRO A 439 -22.40 -7.88 8.73
C PRO A 439 -23.09 -8.52 7.54
N ALA A 440 -24.39 -8.85 7.63
CA ALA A 440 -25.19 -9.25 6.48
C ALA A 440 -25.26 -8.14 5.40
N ASP A 441 -25.29 -6.87 5.81
CA ASP A 441 -25.30 -5.71 4.91
C ASP A 441 -23.91 -5.42 4.31
N LEU A 442 -22.83 -5.79 5.03
CA LEU A 442 -21.44 -5.69 4.57
C LEU A 442 -20.96 -6.92 3.79
N GLY A 443 -21.66 -8.04 3.93
CA GLY A 443 -21.27 -9.34 3.37
C GLY A 443 -21.89 -9.60 2.01
N VAL A 444 -22.95 -8.88 1.65
CA VAL A 444 -23.84 -9.33 0.60
C VAL A 444 -24.58 -8.12 0.00
N VAL A 445 -23.99 -7.45 -1.00
CA VAL A 445 -24.85 -7.17 -2.17
C VAL A 445 -25.19 -8.57 -2.67
N HIS A 446 -26.37 -9.06 -2.31
CA HIS A 446 -26.77 -10.42 -2.67
C HIS A 446 -26.88 -10.45 -4.19
N PRO A 447 -26.21 -11.37 -4.90
CA PRO A 447 -26.56 -11.67 -6.29
C PRO A 447 -27.95 -12.33 -6.41
N ALA A 448 -28.83 -12.16 -5.41
CA ALA A 448 -30.19 -12.69 -5.39
C ALA A 448 -31.24 -11.62 -5.66
N ASP A 449 -30.87 -10.34 -5.80
CA ASP A 449 -31.74 -9.38 -6.45
C ASP A 449 -31.42 -9.38 -7.96
N PRO A 450 -32.19 -10.10 -8.79
CA PRO A 450 -31.92 -10.21 -10.23
C PRO A 450 -32.01 -8.86 -10.96
N ASP A 451 -32.53 -7.81 -10.30
CA ASP A 451 -32.65 -6.46 -10.84
C ASP A 451 -31.44 -5.55 -10.48
N GLU A 452 -30.48 -6.00 -9.66
CA GLU A 452 -29.28 -5.22 -9.31
C GLU A 452 -28.11 -5.47 -10.27
N LEU A 453 -27.70 -4.42 -10.99
CA LEU A 453 -26.48 -4.44 -11.79
C LEU A 453 -25.23 -4.59 -10.90
N LEU A 454 -24.24 -5.35 -11.37
CA LEU A 454 -23.04 -5.67 -10.61
C LEU A 454 -21.77 -5.11 -11.27
N PRO A 455 -20.81 -4.59 -10.48
CA PRO A 455 -19.47 -4.32 -11.01
C PRO A 455 -18.76 -5.63 -11.36
N VAL A 456 -18.40 -5.81 -12.64
CA VAL A 456 -17.78 -7.08 -13.08
C VAL A 456 -16.40 -7.26 -12.46
N ARG A 457 -16.23 -8.38 -11.78
CA ARG A 457 -14.96 -8.83 -11.22
C ARG A 457 -14.70 -10.24 -11.70
N LEU A 458 -13.56 -10.39 -12.36
CA LEU A 458 -13.16 -11.66 -12.96
C LEU A 458 -12.15 -12.32 -12.05
N ALA A 459 -12.35 -13.61 -11.83
CA ALA A 459 -11.42 -14.48 -11.15
C ALA A 459 -10.99 -15.60 -12.10
N MET A 460 -9.80 -16.13 -11.89
CA MET A 460 -9.35 -17.39 -12.49
C MET A 460 -8.70 -18.25 -11.41
N ARG A 461 -8.90 -19.56 -11.55
CA ARG A 461 -8.36 -20.55 -10.62
C ARG A 461 -6.90 -20.84 -10.96
N PHE A 462 -6.06 -20.92 -9.93
CA PHE A 462 -4.68 -21.33 -10.09
C PHE A 462 -4.37 -22.59 -9.26
N PRO A 463 -3.76 -23.63 -9.84
CA PRO A 463 -3.02 -24.60 -9.05
C PRO A 463 -1.65 -24.00 -8.72
N LEU A 464 -1.52 -23.42 -7.52
CA LEU A 464 -0.22 -22.99 -6.97
C LEU A 464 0.66 -24.19 -6.60
#